data_AF-A0A8J2PC77-F1
#
_entry.id   AF-A0A8J2PC77-F1
#
_cell.length_a   1.000
_cell.length_b   1.000
_cell.length_c   1.000
_cell.angle_alpha   90.00
_cell.angle_beta   90.00
_cell.angle_gamma   90.00
#
_symmetry.space_group_name_H-M   'P 1'
#
loop_
_entity.id
_entity.type
_entity.pdbx_description
1 polymer ?
#
loop_
_entity_poly.entity_id
_entity_poly.type
_entity_poly.pdbx_seq_one_letter_code
_entity_poly.pdbx_strand_id
1 'polypeptide(L)'
;AWTFTKGSTITINETALQEFGFTLKTVRCCYKVISRVEQSLQNYDYYADRRTITSKDCKVLKNVKTKIPEEFILVQCISTAWPMQGDVLYRQYHAFFQPHKNAITTNKIKRWKN
;
A
#
# COMPACT_ATOMS: atom_id res chain seq x y z
N ALA A 1 -0.80 15.14 -4.34
CA ALA A 1 -0.88 13.87 -3.59
C ALA A 1 0.29 13.80 -2.61
N TRP A 2 0.06 13.35 -1.36
CA TRP A 2 1.11 13.31 -0.32
C TRP A 2 2.12 12.20 -0.55
N THR A 3 1.77 11.14 -1.29
CA THR A 3 2.71 10.06 -1.62
C THR A 3 2.62 9.66 -3.09
N PHE A 4 3.75 9.21 -3.64
CA PHE A 4 3.86 8.72 -5.01
C PHE A 4 4.89 7.59 -5.12
N THR A 5 4.80 6.77 -6.15
CA THR A 5 5.70 5.63 -6.38
C THR A 5 6.76 5.94 -7.43
N LYS A 6 7.96 5.38 -7.25
CA LYS A 6 9.02 5.32 -8.27
C LYS A 6 9.67 3.94 -8.21
N GLY A 7 9.38 3.08 -9.19
CA GLY A 7 9.75 1.66 -9.12
C GLY A 7 9.12 1.00 -7.90
N SER A 8 9.90 0.25 -7.12
CA SER A 8 9.47 -0.38 -5.86
C SER A 8 9.59 0.53 -4.63
N THR A 9 9.62 1.85 -4.81
CA THR A 9 9.82 2.80 -3.71
C THR A 9 8.61 3.71 -3.58
N ILE A 10 8.06 3.83 -2.38
CA ILE A 10 7.11 4.88 -2.04
C ILE A 10 7.88 6.12 -1.56
N THR A 11 7.50 7.28 -2.06
CA THR A 11 8.07 8.57 -1.64
C THR A 11 6.97 9.44 -1.05
N ILE A 12 7.23 10.05 0.11
CA ILE A 12 6.40 11.10 0.68
C ILE A 12 6.81 12.43 0.03
N ASN A 13 5.84 13.15 -0.53
CA ASN A 13 6.03 14.48 -1.07
C ASN A 13 5.94 15.50 0.07
N GLU A 14 7.08 15.91 0.62
CA GLU A 14 7.14 16.86 1.73
C GLU A 14 6.60 18.24 1.36
N THR A 15 6.77 18.69 0.11
CA THR A 15 6.19 19.95 -0.38
C THR A 15 4.65 19.88 -0.32
N ALA A 16 4.06 18.81 -0.84
CA ALA A 16 2.61 18.61 -0.73
C ALA A 16 2.15 18.44 0.72
N LEU A 17 2.98 17.88 1.60
CA LEU A 17 2.64 17.80 3.02
C LEU A 17 2.57 19.19 3.67
N GLN A 18 3.55 20.05 3.37
CA GLN A 18 3.68 21.41 3.89
C GLN A 18 2.59 22.35 3.37
N GLU A 19 2.17 22.21 2.11
CA GLU A 19 1.04 22.96 1.54
C GLU A 19 -0.27 22.72 2.31
N PHE A 20 -0.42 21.54 2.94
CA PHE A 20 -1.55 21.21 3.80
C PHE A 20 -1.30 21.52 5.28
N GLY A 21 -0.21 22.22 5.61
CA GLY A 21 0.14 22.62 6.99
C GLY A 21 0.77 21.51 7.84
N PHE A 22 1.22 20.42 7.22
CA PHE A 22 1.78 19.26 7.92
C PHE A 22 3.28 19.07 7.62
N THR A 23 3.96 18.39 8.53
CA THR A 23 5.38 18.01 8.42
C THR A 23 5.54 16.56 8.89
N LEU A 24 6.65 15.90 8.52
CA LEU A 24 6.91 14.52 8.99
C LEU A 24 7.04 14.38 10.52
N LYS A 25 7.13 15.49 11.26
CA LYS A 25 7.10 15.52 12.73
C LYS A 25 5.67 15.56 13.29
N THR A 26 4.73 16.10 12.53
CA THR A 26 3.33 16.32 12.90
C THR A 26 2.39 15.29 12.29
N VAL A 27 2.92 14.37 11.47
CA VAL A 27 2.18 13.22 10.95
C VAL A 27 2.95 11.93 11.16
N ARG A 28 2.21 10.84 11.38
CA ARG A 28 2.76 9.48 11.36
C ARG A 28 2.13 8.73 10.20
N CYS A 29 2.95 8.39 9.21
CA CYS A 29 2.52 7.59 8.06
C CYS A 29 2.93 6.13 8.23
N CYS A 30 2.06 5.23 7.81
CA CYS A 30 2.33 3.80 7.70
C CYS A 30 1.62 3.23 6.47
N TYR A 31 1.98 2.01 6.10
CA TYR A 31 1.29 1.28 5.05
C TYR A 31 0.75 -0.06 5.55
N LYS A 32 -0.38 -0.46 4.98
CA LYS A 32 -0.99 -1.77 5.14
C LYS A 32 -0.87 -2.52 3.83
N VAL A 33 -0.64 -3.83 3.90
CA VAL A 33 -0.54 -4.67 2.71
C VAL A 33 -1.94 -5.02 2.24
N ILE A 34 -2.16 -4.94 0.93
CA ILE A 34 -3.41 -5.39 0.31
C ILE A 34 -3.11 -6.69 -0.43
N SER A 35 -3.79 -7.76 0.00
CA SER A 35 -3.69 -9.08 -0.61
C SER A 35 -4.99 -9.42 -1.32
N ARG A 36 -4.89 -10.07 -2.49
CA ARG A 36 -6.06 -10.64 -3.16
C ARG A 36 -6.48 -11.92 -2.44
N VAL A 37 -7.79 -12.14 -2.32
CA VAL A 37 -8.33 -13.38 -1.78
C VAL A 37 -8.36 -14.41 -2.90
N GLU A 38 -7.60 -15.49 -2.76
CA GLU A 38 -7.72 -16.62 -3.68
C GLU A 38 -8.99 -17.40 -3.34
N GLN A 39 -9.83 -17.65 -4.34
CA GLN A 39 -11.00 -18.50 -4.22
C GLN A 39 -10.82 -19.76 -5.03
N SER A 40 -11.30 -20.88 -4.49
CA SER A 40 -11.39 -22.13 -5.24
C SER A 40 -12.42 -21.99 -6.37
N LEU A 41 -12.24 -22.75 -7.45
CA LEU A 41 -13.13 -22.71 -8.62
C LEU A 41 -14.60 -22.98 -8.27
N GLN A 42 -14.85 -23.79 -7.24
CA GLN A 42 -16.19 -24.11 -6.75
C GLN A 42 -16.91 -22.91 -6.11
N ASN A 43 -16.15 -21.92 -5.62
CA ASN A 43 -16.66 -20.71 -4.95
C ASN A 43 -16.37 -19.44 -5.77
N TYR A 44 -16.01 -19.61 -7.04
CA TYR A 44 -15.65 -18.50 -7.91
C TYR A 44 -16.92 -17.79 -8.38
N ASP A 45 -17.24 -16.68 -7.72
CA ASP A 45 -18.37 -15.82 -8.07
C ASP A 45 -17.91 -14.64 -8.93
N TYR A 46 -18.87 -13.88 -9.46
CA TYR A 46 -18.61 -12.69 -10.29
C TYR A 46 -17.77 -11.61 -9.57
N TYR A 47 -17.73 -11.61 -8.23
CA TYR A 47 -16.98 -10.67 -7.42
C TYR A 47 -15.63 -11.21 -6.96
N ALA A 48 -15.25 -12.41 -7.39
CA ALA A 48 -14.04 -13.08 -6.93
C ALA A 48 -12.79 -12.21 -7.11
N ASP A 49 -12.69 -11.55 -8.26
CA ASP A 49 -11.57 -10.67 -8.58
C ASP A 49 -11.57 -9.35 -7.80
N ARG A 50 -12.68 -9.00 -7.14
CA ARG A 50 -12.82 -7.78 -6.32
C ARG A 50 -12.50 -8.00 -4.85
N ARG A 51 -12.33 -9.25 -4.41
CA ARG A 51 -12.09 -9.56 -3.00
C ARG A 51 -10.63 -9.30 -2.63
N THR A 52 -10.42 -8.25 -1.83
CA THR A 52 -9.11 -7.93 -1.25
C THR A 52 -9.18 -7.88 0.27
N ILE A 53 -8.12 -8.34 0.95
CA ILE A 53 -7.95 -8.18 2.38
C ILE A 53 -6.84 -7.16 2.61
N THR A 54 -7.10 -6.20 3.49
CA THR A 54 -6.08 -5.26 3.97
C THR A 54 -5.52 -5.78 5.29
N SER A 55 -4.20 -5.85 5.43
CA SER A 55 -3.54 -6.28 6.66
C SER A 55 -3.95 -5.41 7.85
N LYS A 56 -4.08 -6.01 9.03
CA LYS A 56 -4.28 -5.25 10.28
C LYS A 56 -3.01 -4.47 10.65
N ASP A 57 -1.86 -5.10 10.40
CA ASP A 57 -0.54 -4.52 10.71
C ASP A 57 -0.25 -3.30 9.84
N CYS A 58 0.17 -2.22 10.49
CA CYS A 58 0.63 -1.01 9.83
C CYS A 58 2.14 -0.87 9.95
N LYS A 59 2.83 -0.97 8.82
CA LYS A 59 4.28 -0.86 8.73
C LYS A 59 4.67 0.61 8.59
N VAL A 60 5.42 1.13 9.56
CA VAL A 60 5.76 2.56 9.64
C VAL A 60 6.62 3.00 8.47
N LEU A 61 6.25 4.10 7.82
CA LEU A 61 7.09 4.80 6.83
C LEU A 61 8.02 5.76 7.59
N LYS A 62 9.21 5.26 7.95
CA LYS A 62 10.17 6.03 8.77
C LYS A 62 10.89 7.13 8.00
N ASN A 63 11.01 6.97 6.68
CA ASN A 63 11.79 7.84 5.82
C ASN A 63 10.94 8.38 4.67
N VAL A 64 11.36 9.52 4.12
CA VAL A 64 10.79 10.13 2.91
C VAL A 64 10.68 9.10 1.78
N LYS A 65 11.68 8.23 1.62
CA LYS A 65 11.72 7.14 0.64
C LYS A 65 11.76 5.80 1.36
N THR A 66 10.83 4.91 1.04
CA THR A 66 10.78 3.56 1.62
C THR A 66 10.62 2.53 0.50
N LYS A 67 11.48 1.51 0.49
CA LYS A 67 11.35 0.38 -0.43
C LYS A 67 10.20 -0.52 0.03
N ILE A 68 9.30 -0.84 -0.88
CA ILE A 68 8.12 -1.65 -0.64
C ILE A 68 8.30 -3.01 -1.32
N PRO A 69 8.37 -4.11 -0.56
CA PRO A 69 8.45 -5.44 -1.12
C PRO A 69 7.09 -6.02 -1.57
N GLU A 70 5.98 -5.39 -1.20
CA GLU A 70 4.63 -5.84 -1.56
C GLU A 70 4.11 -5.25 -2.89
N GLU A 71 3.17 -5.94 -3.53
CA GLU A 71 2.58 -5.53 -4.80
C GLU A 71 1.54 -4.41 -4.65
N PHE A 72 0.74 -4.46 -3.58
CA PHE A 72 -0.31 -3.48 -3.33
C PHE A 72 -0.28 -3.05 -1.87
N ILE A 73 -0.33 -1.75 -1.63
CA ILE A 73 -0.41 -1.19 -0.28
C ILE A 73 -1.44 -0.08 -0.20
N LEU A 74 -1.96 0.09 1.02
CA LEU A 74 -2.70 1.28 1.43
C LEU A 74 -1.80 2.11 2.33
N VAL A 75 -1.38 3.28 1.88
CA VAL A 75 -0.71 4.26 2.74
C VAL A 75 -1.77 5.02 3.53
N GLN A 76 -1.55 5.16 4.83
CA GLN A 76 -2.37 5.97 5.72
C GLN A 76 -1.46 6.86 6.58
N CYS A 77 -1.80 8.14 6.68
CA CYS A 77 -1.15 9.07 7.59
C CYS A 77 -2.16 9.61 8.60
N ILE A 78 -1.73 9.67 9.87
CA ILE A 78 -2.50 10.26 10.95
C ILE A 78 -1.79 11.49 11.51
N SER A 79 -2.55 12.44 12.05
CA SER A 79 -1.98 13.57 12.79
C SER A 79 -1.37 13.09 14.10
N THR A 80 -0.21 13.64 14.46
CA THR A 80 0.37 13.51 15.82
C THR A 80 0.22 14.80 16.63
N ALA A 81 -0.37 15.86 16.05
CA ALA A 81 -0.54 17.16 16.68
C ALA A 81 -1.97 17.37 17.21
N TRP A 82 -2.08 18.00 18.38
CA TRP A 82 -3.34 18.44 18.98
C TRP A 82 -3.90 19.66 18.22
N PRO A 83 -5.22 19.81 18.03
CA PRO A 83 -6.32 18.98 18.54
C PRO A 83 -6.64 17.71 17.73
N MET A 84 -6.09 17.58 16.53
CA MET A 84 -6.46 16.50 15.59
C MET A 84 -5.72 15.18 15.86
N GLN A 85 -5.16 14.98 17.05
CA GLN A 85 -4.25 13.87 17.32
C GLN A 85 -4.95 12.52 17.10
N GLY A 86 -4.42 11.71 16.20
CA GLY A 86 -4.99 10.41 15.82
C GLY A 86 -5.90 10.44 14.59
N ASP A 87 -6.32 11.62 14.13
CA ASP A 87 -7.19 11.76 12.96
C ASP A 87 -6.49 11.29 11.69
N VAL A 88 -7.23 10.61 10.82
CA VAL A 88 -6.75 10.19 9.51
C VAL A 88 -6.76 11.39 8.57
N LEU A 89 -5.57 11.88 8.23
CA LEU A 89 -5.38 13.04 7.36
C LEU A 89 -5.30 12.64 5.88
N TYR A 90 -4.77 11.46 5.62
CA TYR A 90 -4.49 11.01 4.26
C TYR A 90 -4.57 9.50 4.15
N ARG A 91 -5.15 9.04 3.03
CA ARG A 91 -5.22 7.63 2.66
C ARG A 91 -5.10 7.49 1.15
N GLN A 92 -4.18 6.67 0.67
CA GLN A 92 -4.02 6.42 -0.76
C GLN A 92 -3.53 5.00 -1.06
N TYR A 93 -4.07 4.43 -2.14
CA TYR A 93 -3.69 3.13 -2.67
C TYR A 93 -2.50 3.26 -3.61
N HIS A 94 -1.56 2.32 -3.51
CA HIS A 94 -0.39 2.25 -4.39
C HIS A 94 -0.20 0.82 -4.89
N ALA A 95 0.08 0.69 -6.18
CA ALA A 95 0.45 -0.57 -6.81
C ALA A 95 1.92 -0.49 -7.26
N PHE A 96 2.67 -1.56 -7.04
CA PHE A 96 4.06 -1.71 -7.41
C PHE A 96 4.20 -2.80 -8.45
N PHE A 97 4.89 -2.49 -9.54
CA PHE A 97 5.29 -3.50 -10.50
C PHE A 97 6.44 -4.33 -9.91
N GLN A 98 6.26 -5.65 -9.84
CA GLN A 98 7.33 -6.58 -9.49
C GLN A 98 7.97 -7.15 -10.77
N PRO A 99 9.18 -6.70 -11.16
CA PRO A 99 9.84 -7.18 -12.37
C PRO A 99 10.25 -8.66 -12.26
N HIS A 100 10.48 -9.16 -11.05
CA HIS A 100 10.67 -10.57 -10.81
C HIS A 100 9.33 -11.22 -10.51
N LYS A 101 8.85 -12.04 -11.44
CA LYS A 101 7.64 -12.85 -11.29
C LYS A 101 7.71 -13.60 -9.97
N ASN A 102 6.86 -13.24 -9.02
CA ASN A 102 6.71 -13.96 -7.76
C ASN A 102 6.58 -15.46 -8.04
N ALA A 103 7.07 -16.34 -7.15
CA ALA A 103 6.99 -17.78 -7.30
C ALA A 103 5.55 -18.24 -7.65
N ILE A 104 4.56 -17.50 -7.14
CA ILE A 104 3.13 -17.63 -7.44
C ILE A 104 2.82 -17.40 -8.93
N THR A 105 3.34 -16.34 -9.55
CA THR A 105 3.13 -16.04 -10.98
C THR A 105 3.85 -17.05 -11.87
N THR A 106 5.05 -17.48 -11.46
CA THR A 106 5.80 -18.54 -12.18
C THR A 106 5.06 -19.88 -12.10
N ASN A 107 4.50 -20.22 -10.95
CA ASN A 107 3.69 -21.42 -10.77
C ASN A 107 2.35 -21.34 -11.54
N LYS A 108 1.70 -20.16 -11.56
CA LYS A 108 0.52 -19.92 -12.41
C LYS A 108 0.87 -20.15 -13.88
N ILE A 109 1.94 -19.53 -14.40
CA ILE A 109 2.37 -19.72 -15.81
C ILE A 109 2.68 -21.19 -16.12
N LYS A 110 3.36 -21.92 -15.22
CA LYS A 110 3.60 -23.36 -15.40
C LYS A 110 2.31 -24.16 -15.50
N ARG A 111 1.30 -23.83 -14.69
CA ARG A 111 -0.03 -24.47 -14.73
C ARG A 111 -0.80 -24.21 -16.03
N TRP A 112 -0.59 -23.07 -16.69
CA TRP A 112 -1.26 -22.75 -17.96
C TRP A 112 -0.55 -23.29 -19.21
N LYS A 113 0.71 -23.72 -19.08
CA LYS A 113 1.48 -24.31 -20.18
C LYS A 113 1.30 -25.82 -20.33
N ASN A 114 0.73 -26.47 -19.30
CA ASN A 114 0.30 -27.86 -19.31
C ASN A 114 -1.22 -27.91 -19.43
#